data_AF-A0A7W7ABD7-F1
#
_entry.id   AF-A0A7W7ABD7-F1
#
_cell.length_a   1.000
_cell.length_b   1.000
_cell.length_c   1.000
_cell.angle_alpha   90.00
_cell.angle_beta   90.00
_cell.angle_gamma   90.00
#
_symmetry.space_group_name_H-M   'P 1'
#
loop_
_entity.id
_entity.type
_entity.pdbx_description
1 polymer ?
#
loop_
_entity_poly.entity_id
_entity_poly.type
_entity_poly.pdbx_seq_one_letter_code
_entity_poly.pdbx_strand_id
1 'polypeptide(L)'
;MKIRNLTAALLVATIPLATAASAQEAAAGTETTATAEAPATAATPSVGATVYDVNGAEVGKIKSVNAPNFVIDTGKNSATLALTALGTGPKGPVLGMTKVELDAAAEKAKEAAKAELEAAIVADAPVFASDGTTQLGKVTEVTATDFVLDAGATRVKLPKTSVAKGTSGLMIGMTAQAFADATKSAGKSADAAATKPAGK
;
A
#
# COMPACT_ATOMS: atom_id res chain seq x y z
N MET A 1 -14.53 33.66 -27.02
CA MET A 1 -13.84 32.82 -28.04
C MET A 1 -14.50 31.45 -27.96
N LYS A 2 -15.49 31.16 -28.81
CA LYS A 2 -15.35 30.33 -30.04
C LYS A 2 -14.80 28.91 -29.74
N ILE A 3 -15.37 27.76 -30.10
CA ILE A 3 -16.66 27.31 -30.69
C ILE A 3 -16.43 25.80 -30.99
N ARG A 4 -17.43 24.93 -30.73
CA ARG A 4 -17.76 23.64 -31.41
C ARG A 4 -16.75 22.46 -31.28
N ASN A 5 -17.13 21.19 -31.17
CA ASN A 5 -18.14 20.36 -31.86
C ASN A 5 -18.75 19.36 -30.83
N LEU A 6 -20.05 19.15 -30.60
CA LEU A 6 -21.23 18.85 -31.42
C LEU A 6 -21.29 17.41 -32.00
N THR A 7 -22.45 16.78 -31.78
CA THR A 7 -23.09 15.65 -32.49
C THR A 7 -22.55 14.22 -32.22
N ALA A 8 -23.30 13.36 -31.51
CA ALA A 8 -24.48 12.56 -31.94
C ALA A 8 -24.04 11.23 -32.58
N ALA A 9 -24.76 10.11 -32.62
CA ALA A 9 -26.13 9.70 -32.27
C ALA A 9 -26.03 8.16 -32.08
N LEU A 10 -26.79 7.53 -31.17
CA LEU A 10 -28.07 6.89 -31.45
C LEU A 10 -28.02 5.73 -32.48
N LEU A 11 -28.49 4.56 -32.03
CA LEU A 11 -29.62 3.80 -32.62
C LEU A 11 -29.35 2.30 -32.87
N VAL A 12 -30.20 1.52 -32.20
CA VAL A 12 -30.60 0.14 -32.44
C VAL A 12 -30.90 -0.15 -33.92
N ALA A 13 -30.45 -1.30 -34.45
CA ALA A 13 -31.10 -1.94 -35.58
C ALA A 13 -30.91 -3.46 -35.62
N THR A 14 -32.05 -4.09 -35.87
CA THR A 14 -32.49 -5.49 -35.91
C THR A 14 -32.21 -6.20 -37.25
N ILE A 15 -31.77 -7.48 -37.19
CA ILE A 15 -31.94 -8.70 -38.06
C ILE A 15 -31.88 -8.55 -39.62
N PRO A 16 -31.42 -9.57 -40.39
CA PRO A 16 -32.32 -10.69 -40.77
C PRO A 16 -31.66 -12.10 -40.85
N LEU A 17 -32.52 -13.13 -40.73
CA LEU A 17 -32.29 -14.51 -41.14
C LEU A 17 -32.19 -14.60 -42.69
N ALA A 18 -31.34 -15.50 -43.21
CA ALA A 18 -31.44 -16.03 -44.58
C ALA A 18 -30.87 -17.46 -44.69
N THR A 19 -31.40 -18.19 -45.67
CA THR A 19 -31.64 -19.63 -45.75
C THR A 19 -30.69 -20.33 -46.76
N ALA A 20 -30.28 -21.57 -46.44
CA ALA A 20 -29.86 -22.73 -47.25
C ALA A 20 -28.97 -22.60 -48.52
N ALA A 21 -27.89 -23.40 -48.58
CA ALA A 21 -27.52 -24.20 -49.76
C ALA A 21 -26.45 -25.26 -49.41
N SER A 22 -26.74 -26.51 -49.77
CA SER A 22 -25.89 -27.69 -49.68
C SER A 22 -24.77 -27.71 -50.73
N ALA A 23 -23.55 -28.05 -50.35
CA ALA A 23 -22.57 -28.70 -51.23
C ALA A 23 -21.52 -29.45 -50.39
N GLN A 24 -21.54 -30.77 -50.52
CA GLN A 24 -20.50 -31.66 -50.04
C GLN A 24 -19.40 -31.74 -51.10
N GLU A 25 -18.14 -31.50 -50.74
CA GLU A 25 -17.03 -32.19 -51.39
C GLU A 25 -15.83 -32.31 -50.43
N ALA A 26 -15.24 -33.49 -50.47
CA ALA A 26 -14.15 -33.95 -49.64
C ALA A 26 -12.80 -33.35 -50.07
N ALA A 27 -11.91 -33.13 -49.12
CA ALA A 27 -10.48 -33.45 -49.27
C ALA A 27 -9.78 -33.36 -47.92
N ALA A 28 -9.04 -34.41 -47.61
CA ALA A 28 -8.15 -34.50 -46.48
C ALA A 28 -7.15 -33.33 -46.46
N GLY A 29 -7.15 -32.59 -45.36
CA GLY A 29 -6.09 -31.68 -44.96
C GLY A 29 -5.87 -31.89 -43.47
N THR A 30 -4.66 -32.27 -43.10
CA THR A 30 -4.25 -32.46 -41.71
C THR A 30 -4.34 -31.13 -40.99
N GLU A 31 -5.48 -30.85 -40.36
CA GLU A 31 -5.63 -29.72 -39.47
C GLU A 31 -4.82 -30.01 -38.20
N THR A 32 -3.60 -29.48 -38.18
CA THR A 32 -2.95 -29.12 -36.92
C THR A 32 -3.98 -28.30 -36.15
N THR A 33 -4.58 -28.93 -35.15
CA THR A 33 -5.46 -28.25 -34.22
C THR A 33 -4.56 -27.30 -33.46
N ALA A 34 -4.44 -26.08 -33.96
CA ALA A 34 -3.99 -24.96 -33.16
C ALA A 34 -5.04 -24.83 -32.07
N THR A 35 -4.81 -25.52 -30.95
CA THR A 35 -5.41 -25.17 -29.68
C THR A 35 -5.15 -23.69 -29.52
N ALA A 36 -6.18 -22.89 -29.76
CA ALA A 36 -6.23 -21.53 -29.27
C ALA A 36 -6.04 -21.68 -27.76
N GLU A 37 -4.81 -21.45 -27.31
CA GLU A 37 -4.44 -21.41 -25.92
C GLU A 37 -5.30 -20.28 -25.33
N ALA A 38 -6.40 -20.68 -24.71
CA ALA A 38 -7.20 -19.78 -23.90
C ALA A 38 -6.20 -19.05 -22.99
N PRO A 39 -6.28 -17.71 -22.88
CA PRO A 39 -5.33 -16.97 -22.07
C PRO A 39 -5.29 -17.64 -20.71
N ALA A 40 -4.13 -18.19 -20.35
CA ALA A 40 -3.94 -18.89 -19.10
C ALA A 40 -4.46 -17.95 -18.02
N THR A 41 -5.61 -18.30 -17.44
CA THR A 41 -6.14 -17.57 -16.30
C THR A 41 -5.01 -17.61 -15.28
N ALA A 42 -4.39 -16.46 -15.02
CA ALA A 42 -3.24 -16.38 -14.13
C ALA A 42 -3.70 -17.03 -12.83
N ALA A 43 -3.17 -18.22 -12.54
CA ALA A 43 -3.66 -19.02 -11.44
C ALA A 43 -3.49 -18.17 -10.18
N THR A 44 -4.62 -17.79 -9.57
CA THR A 44 -4.59 -16.97 -8.36
C THR A 44 -3.75 -17.75 -7.35
N PRO A 45 -2.58 -17.23 -6.95
CA PRO A 45 -1.63 -18.02 -6.21
C PRO A 45 -2.20 -18.29 -4.82
N SER A 46 -2.04 -19.51 -4.30
CA SER A 46 -2.57 -19.83 -2.98
C SER A 46 -1.79 -19.12 -1.88
N VAL A 47 -2.49 -18.71 -0.82
CA VAL A 47 -1.84 -18.29 0.43
C VAL A 47 -0.99 -19.46 0.95
N GLY A 48 0.25 -19.18 1.32
CA GLY A 48 1.25 -20.18 1.71
C GLY A 48 2.08 -20.74 0.54
N ALA A 49 1.75 -20.42 -0.71
CA ALA A 49 2.54 -20.86 -1.85
C ALA A 49 3.96 -20.26 -1.80
N THR A 50 4.94 -21.09 -2.18
CA THR A 50 6.32 -20.64 -2.33
C THR A 50 6.49 -20.05 -3.72
N VAL A 51 7.04 -18.84 -3.77
CA VAL A 51 7.28 -18.09 -5.00
C VAL A 51 8.76 -18.20 -5.35
N TYR A 52 9.02 -18.50 -6.62
CA TYR A 52 10.36 -18.68 -7.15
C TYR A 52 10.77 -17.49 -8.02
N ASP A 53 12.07 -17.31 -8.23
CA ASP A 53 12.62 -16.36 -9.20
C ASP A 53 12.76 -17.01 -10.59
N VAL A 54 13.07 -16.22 -11.63
CA VAL A 54 13.40 -16.71 -12.99
C VAL A 54 14.55 -17.72 -13.00
N ASN A 55 15.47 -17.64 -12.03
CA ASN A 55 16.56 -18.60 -11.84
C ASN A 55 16.14 -19.86 -11.07
N GLY A 56 14.88 -19.96 -10.62
CA GLY A 56 14.36 -21.09 -9.84
C GLY A 56 14.70 -21.07 -8.35
N ALA A 57 15.26 -19.96 -7.83
CA ALA A 57 15.54 -19.78 -6.41
C ALA A 57 14.27 -19.37 -5.64
N GLU A 58 14.12 -19.80 -4.38
CA GLU A 58 13.00 -19.38 -3.52
C GLU A 58 13.13 -17.89 -3.12
N VAL A 59 12.17 -17.09 -3.55
CA VAL A 59 12.09 -15.65 -3.20
C VAL A 59 11.42 -15.50 -1.84
N GLY A 60 10.29 -16.18 -1.64
CA GLY A 60 9.49 -16.07 -0.42
C GLY A 60 8.19 -16.86 -0.47
N LYS A 61 7.35 -16.69 0.55
CA LYS A 61 6.04 -17.33 0.66
C LYS A 61 4.92 -16.30 0.65
N ILE A 62 3.80 -16.64 0.05
CA ILE A 62 2.64 -15.74 0.02
C ILE A 62 1.95 -15.73 1.37
N LYS A 63 1.92 -14.59 2.03
CA LYS A 63 1.29 -14.40 3.34
C LYS A 63 -0.21 -14.14 3.20
N SER A 64 -0.62 -13.40 2.17
CA SER A 64 -2.02 -13.05 1.93
C SER A 64 -2.22 -12.67 0.46
N VAL A 65 -3.43 -12.88 -0.06
CA VAL A 65 -3.82 -12.46 -1.42
C VAL A 65 -5.06 -11.60 -1.32
N ASN A 66 -4.96 -10.34 -1.73
CA ASN A 66 -6.05 -9.36 -1.77
C ASN A 66 -6.09 -8.74 -3.16
N ALA A 67 -6.77 -9.41 -4.10
CA ALA A 67 -6.83 -9.01 -5.49
C ALA A 67 -7.17 -7.51 -5.64
N PRO A 68 -6.42 -6.75 -6.47
CA PRO A 68 -5.44 -7.21 -7.45
C PRO A 68 -4.00 -7.43 -6.90
N ASN A 69 -3.78 -7.34 -5.59
CA ASN A 69 -2.46 -7.41 -4.96
C ASN A 69 -2.26 -8.69 -4.12
N PHE A 70 -1.02 -9.02 -3.80
CA PHE A 70 -0.67 -10.06 -2.83
C PHE A 70 0.51 -9.62 -1.97
N VAL A 71 0.59 -10.17 -0.77
CA VAL A 71 1.68 -9.93 0.17
C VAL A 71 2.59 -11.15 0.15
N ILE A 72 3.84 -10.95 -0.23
CA ILE A 72 4.90 -11.97 -0.14
C ILE A 72 5.77 -11.68 1.06
N ASP A 73 6.10 -12.74 1.79
CA ASP A 73 7.06 -12.74 2.87
C ASP A 73 8.38 -13.36 2.38
N THR A 74 9.44 -12.56 2.37
CA THR A 74 10.78 -13.01 2.01
C THR A 74 11.54 -13.57 3.22
N GLY A 75 10.93 -13.74 4.38
CA GLY A 75 11.58 -14.11 5.64
C GLY A 75 12.33 -12.95 6.33
N LYS A 76 12.79 -11.94 5.58
CA LYS A 76 13.36 -10.70 6.13
C LYS A 76 12.36 -9.55 6.11
N ASN A 77 11.69 -9.38 4.99
CA ASN A 77 10.75 -8.31 4.73
C ASN A 77 9.50 -8.82 4.03
N SER A 78 8.37 -8.15 4.25
CA SER A 78 7.16 -8.39 3.48
C SER A 78 6.96 -7.29 2.45
N ALA A 79 6.56 -7.67 1.23
CA ALA A 79 6.29 -6.73 0.15
C ALA A 79 4.90 -6.99 -0.43
N THR A 80 4.18 -5.92 -0.74
CA THR A 80 2.89 -5.99 -1.45
C THR A 80 3.14 -5.78 -2.93
N LEU A 81 2.89 -6.80 -3.75
CA LEU A 81 3.05 -6.75 -5.20
C LEU A 81 1.72 -6.99 -5.89
N ALA A 82 1.59 -6.50 -7.12
CA ALA A 82 0.44 -6.80 -7.96
C ALA A 82 0.48 -8.27 -8.40
N LEU A 83 -0.68 -8.94 -8.45
CA LEU A 83 -0.79 -10.30 -8.98
C LEU A 83 -0.31 -10.40 -10.43
N THR A 84 -0.38 -9.31 -11.20
CA THR A 84 0.15 -9.22 -12.57
C THR A 84 1.67 -9.34 -12.64
N ALA A 85 2.38 -9.15 -11.53
CA ALA A 85 3.83 -9.33 -11.46
C ALA A 85 4.22 -10.81 -11.26
N LEU A 86 3.26 -11.68 -10.91
CA LEU A 86 3.48 -13.12 -10.81
C LEU A 86 3.29 -13.77 -12.18
N GLY A 87 4.37 -14.34 -12.69
CA GLY A 87 4.34 -15.31 -13.77
C GLY A 87 3.97 -16.69 -13.28
N THR A 88 3.62 -17.57 -14.22
CA THR A 88 3.37 -18.99 -13.96
C THR A 88 4.57 -19.79 -14.46
N GLY A 89 5.19 -20.58 -13.60
CA GLY A 89 6.32 -21.44 -13.96
C GLY A 89 6.05 -22.91 -13.64
N PRO A 90 6.89 -23.82 -14.17
CA PRO A 90 6.71 -25.27 -13.98
C PRO A 90 6.86 -25.72 -12.51
N LYS A 91 7.50 -24.91 -11.65
CA LYS A 91 7.65 -25.16 -10.20
C LYS A 91 6.62 -24.42 -9.33
N GLY A 92 5.80 -23.55 -9.91
CA GLY A 92 4.88 -22.68 -9.18
C GLY A 92 4.94 -21.22 -9.65
N PRO A 93 4.41 -20.27 -8.86
CA PRO A 93 4.44 -18.85 -9.18
C PRO A 93 5.88 -18.35 -9.28
N VAL A 94 6.18 -17.57 -10.31
CA VAL A 94 7.51 -17.00 -10.58
C VAL A 94 7.44 -15.49 -10.51
N LEU A 95 8.37 -14.87 -9.80
CA LEU A 95 8.62 -13.43 -9.82
C LEU A 95 9.77 -13.11 -10.76
N GLY A 96 9.65 -11.99 -11.47
CA GLY A 96 10.75 -11.44 -12.27
C GLY A 96 11.83 -10.74 -11.45
N MET A 97 11.74 -10.75 -10.12
CA MET A 97 12.70 -10.13 -9.21
C MET A 97 13.25 -11.16 -8.24
N THR A 98 14.55 -11.08 -8.00
CA THR A 98 15.22 -11.94 -7.03
C THR A 98 14.87 -11.53 -5.60
N LYS A 99 15.12 -12.45 -4.65
CA LYS A 99 15.02 -12.15 -3.21
C LYS A 99 15.79 -10.90 -2.81
N VAL A 100 17.01 -10.74 -3.35
CA VAL A 100 17.90 -9.62 -3.01
C VAL A 100 17.33 -8.30 -3.53
N GLU A 101 16.80 -8.30 -4.75
CA GLU A 101 16.15 -7.12 -5.31
C GLU A 101 14.87 -6.76 -4.56
N LEU A 102 14.09 -7.76 -4.11
CA LEU A 102 12.90 -7.50 -3.32
C LEU A 102 13.23 -6.94 -1.93
N ASP A 103 14.28 -7.45 -1.31
CA ASP A 103 14.79 -6.95 -0.02
C ASP A 103 15.28 -5.51 -0.17
N ALA A 104 16.09 -5.24 -1.21
CA ALA A 104 16.58 -3.89 -1.52
C ALA A 104 15.45 -2.92 -1.90
N ALA A 105 14.43 -3.38 -2.62
CA ALA A 105 13.25 -2.58 -2.94
C ALA A 105 12.42 -2.28 -1.68
N ALA A 106 12.26 -3.25 -0.77
CA ALA A 106 11.59 -3.05 0.51
C ALA A 106 12.37 -2.08 1.40
N GLU A 107 13.69 -2.17 1.45
CA GLU A 107 14.56 -1.21 2.15
C GLU A 107 14.40 0.19 1.58
N LYS A 108 14.51 0.34 0.24
CA LYS A 108 14.27 1.62 -0.42
C LYS A 108 12.86 2.18 -0.16
N ALA A 109 11.85 1.32 -0.13
CA ALA A 109 10.48 1.74 0.18
C ALA A 109 10.35 2.23 1.63
N LYS A 110 11.05 1.60 2.58
CA LYS A 110 11.12 2.09 3.97
C LYS A 110 11.86 3.41 4.07
N GLU A 111 12.98 3.56 3.35
CA GLU A 111 13.73 4.81 3.32
C GLU A 111 12.91 5.93 2.67
N ALA A 112 12.21 5.66 1.57
CA ALA A 112 11.29 6.58 0.94
C ALA A 112 10.13 6.95 1.88
N ALA A 113 9.51 5.97 2.53
CA ALA A 113 8.45 6.21 3.52
C ALA A 113 8.95 7.05 4.71
N LYS A 114 10.19 6.83 5.15
CA LYS A 114 10.84 7.66 6.17
C LYS A 114 11.07 9.07 5.65
N ALA A 115 11.61 9.24 4.44
CA ALA A 115 11.82 10.56 3.84
C ALA A 115 10.49 11.32 3.65
N GLU A 116 9.44 10.63 3.21
CA GLU A 116 8.09 11.19 3.08
C GLU A 116 7.48 11.54 4.43
N LEU A 117 7.71 10.73 5.46
CA LEU A 117 7.32 11.05 6.84
C LEU A 117 8.05 12.31 7.31
N GLU A 118 9.37 12.38 7.13
CA GLU A 118 10.16 13.54 7.51
C GLU A 118 9.76 14.79 6.73
N ALA A 119 9.41 14.66 5.46
CA ALA A 119 8.86 15.74 4.64
C ALA A 119 7.44 16.14 5.04
N ALA A 120 6.65 15.22 5.60
CA ALA A 120 5.32 15.52 6.14
C ALA A 120 5.38 16.20 7.52
N ILE A 121 6.48 16.03 8.27
CA ILE A 121 6.74 16.73 9.53
C ILE A 121 7.19 18.16 9.22
N VAL A 122 6.22 19.01 8.90
CA VAL A 122 6.39 20.46 8.74
C VAL A 122 5.78 21.19 9.92
N ALA A 123 6.25 22.42 10.18
CA ALA A 123 5.58 23.31 11.12
C ALA A 123 4.12 23.54 10.66
N ASP A 124 3.21 23.65 11.62
CA ASP A 124 1.75 23.69 11.49
C ASP A 124 1.07 22.39 11.00
N ALA A 125 1.84 21.32 10.76
CA ALA A 125 1.26 20.03 10.33
C ALA A 125 0.29 19.47 11.39
N PRO A 126 -0.94 19.09 11.00
CA PRO A 126 -1.87 18.45 11.92
C PRO A 126 -1.41 17.02 12.25
N VAL A 127 -1.45 16.67 13.54
CA VAL A 127 -1.16 15.31 14.02
C VAL A 127 -2.45 14.69 14.55
N PHE A 128 -2.71 13.45 14.13
CA PHE A 128 -3.90 12.67 14.42
C PHE A 128 -3.59 11.52 15.40
N ALA A 129 -4.63 11.02 16.07
CA ALA A 129 -4.57 9.80 16.88
C ALA A 129 -4.42 8.54 16.01
N SER A 130 -4.24 7.37 16.65
CA SER A 130 -4.21 6.06 15.98
C SER A 130 -5.43 5.82 15.08
N ASP A 131 -6.57 6.43 15.42
CA ASP A 131 -7.83 6.34 14.70
C ASP A 131 -7.81 7.09 13.35
N GLY A 132 -6.76 7.88 13.07
CA GLY A 132 -6.57 8.60 11.81
C GLY A 132 -7.59 9.71 11.53
N THR A 133 -8.52 9.96 12.46
CA THR A 133 -9.65 10.89 12.29
C THR A 133 -9.65 12.00 13.35
N THR A 134 -9.24 11.69 14.57
CA THR A 134 -9.19 12.67 15.66
C THR A 134 -7.88 13.43 15.61
N GLN A 135 -7.95 14.74 15.38
CA GLN A 135 -6.78 15.61 15.46
C GLN A 135 -6.42 15.85 16.93
N LEU A 136 -5.16 15.60 17.28
CA LEU A 136 -4.61 15.81 18.62
C LEU A 136 -4.01 17.20 18.78
N GLY A 137 -3.44 17.74 17.71
CA GLY A 137 -2.75 19.01 17.76
C GLY A 137 -2.06 19.38 16.45
N LYS A 138 -1.20 20.40 16.52
CA LYS A 138 -0.39 20.90 15.42
C LYS A 138 1.08 20.90 15.80
N VAL A 139 1.95 20.57 14.86
CA VAL A 139 3.40 20.69 15.07
C VAL A 139 3.76 22.17 15.14
N THR A 140 4.39 22.62 16.22
CA THR A 140 4.82 24.02 16.37
C THR A 140 6.31 24.21 16.10
N GLU A 141 7.12 23.22 16.41
CA GLU A 141 8.56 23.24 16.18
C GLU A 141 9.02 21.89 15.66
N VAL A 142 9.92 21.89 14.69
CA VAL A 142 10.56 20.67 14.16
C VAL A 142 12.06 20.82 14.33
N THR A 143 12.66 19.87 15.03
CA THR A 143 14.10 19.72 15.17
C THR A 143 14.60 18.53 14.34
N ALA A 144 15.92 18.28 14.36
CA ALA A 144 16.51 17.19 13.59
C ALA A 144 15.94 15.81 13.97
N THR A 145 15.74 15.55 15.27
CA THR A 145 15.28 14.25 15.81
C THR A 145 13.87 14.28 16.40
N ASP A 146 13.40 15.44 16.84
CA ASP A 146 12.14 15.60 17.58
C ASP A 146 11.28 16.72 17.00
N PHE A 147 10.00 16.75 17.34
CA PHE A 147 9.11 17.86 17.06
C PHE A 147 8.24 18.16 18.28
N VAL A 148 7.79 19.40 18.40
CA VAL A 148 6.89 19.83 19.47
C VAL A 148 5.47 19.84 18.92
N LEU A 149 4.63 18.99 19.49
CA LEU A 149 3.19 18.97 19.24
C LEU A 149 2.51 19.94 20.21
N ASP A 150 1.77 20.90 19.68
CA ASP A 150 0.87 21.75 20.45
C ASP A 150 -0.53 21.14 20.44
N ALA A 151 -0.94 20.66 21.60
CA ALA A 151 -2.27 20.08 21.83
C ALA A 151 -3.21 21.09 22.51
N GLY A 152 -3.02 22.38 22.24
CA GLY A 152 -3.78 23.47 22.84
C GLY A 152 -3.31 23.82 24.25
N ALA A 153 -3.70 23.02 25.25
CA ALA A 153 -3.43 23.35 26.66
C ALA A 153 -1.99 23.04 27.10
N THR A 154 -1.24 22.27 26.31
CA THR A 154 0.10 21.79 26.64
C THR A 154 0.90 21.51 25.38
N ARG A 155 2.23 21.53 25.51
CA ARG A 155 3.17 21.19 24.45
C ARG A 155 3.87 19.90 24.80
N VAL A 156 3.89 18.97 23.86
CA VAL A 156 4.48 17.63 24.02
C VAL A 156 5.60 17.49 22.99
N LYS A 157 6.84 17.34 23.47
CA LYS A 157 7.98 17.01 22.61
C LYS A 157 7.95 15.52 22.33
N LEU A 158 7.88 15.15 21.05
CA LEU A 158 7.84 13.77 20.58
C LEU A 158 8.98 13.54 19.59
N PRO A 159 9.67 12.40 19.65
CA PRO A 159 10.65 12.05 18.63
C PRO A 159 9.94 11.77 17.29
N LYS A 160 10.58 12.09 16.18
CA LYS A 160 10.05 11.85 14.82
C LYS A 160 9.77 10.36 14.56
N THR A 161 10.40 9.46 15.31
CA THR A 161 10.17 8.01 15.24
C THR A 161 8.84 7.56 15.87
N SER A 162 8.19 8.41 16.66
CA SER A 162 6.89 8.11 17.28
C SER A 162 5.69 8.52 16.44
N VAL A 163 5.91 9.21 15.33
CA VAL A 163 4.88 9.56 14.34
C VAL A 163 5.01 8.71 13.09
N ALA A 164 3.88 8.42 12.45
CA ALA A 164 3.80 7.74 11.17
C ALA A 164 2.95 8.57 10.20
N LYS A 165 3.15 8.37 8.90
CA LYS A 165 2.35 9.01 7.86
C LYS A 165 1.08 8.17 7.67
N GLY A 166 -0.05 8.72 8.05
CA GLY A 166 -1.38 8.15 7.86
C GLY A 166 -2.11 8.71 6.66
N THR A 167 -3.29 8.15 6.37
CA THR A 167 -4.16 8.61 5.27
C THR A 167 -4.56 10.08 5.41
N SER A 168 -4.83 10.55 6.63
CA SER A 168 -5.25 11.93 6.90
C SER A 168 -4.09 12.90 7.16
N GLY A 169 -2.85 12.40 7.26
CA GLY A 169 -1.69 13.17 7.69
C GLY A 169 -0.85 12.44 8.73
N LEU A 170 -0.07 13.18 9.52
CA LEU A 170 0.76 12.59 10.58
C LEU A 170 -0.14 11.94 11.65
N MET A 171 0.16 10.72 12.07
CA MET A 171 -0.54 10.07 13.17
C MET A 171 0.44 9.56 14.22
N ILE A 172 0.00 9.46 15.47
CA ILE A 172 0.72 8.76 16.54
C ILE A 172 0.00 7.46 16.91
N GLY A 173 0.76 6.45 17.33
CA GLY A 173 0.22 5.14 17.72
C GLY A 173 -0.54 5.11 19.05
N MET A 174 -1.06 6.26 19.54
CA MET A 174 -1.94 6.30 20.70
C MET A 174 -3.31 6.92 20.39
N THR A 175 -4.33 6.47 21.12
CA THR A 175 -5.68 7.02 21.02
C THR A 175 -5.74 8.43 21.61
N ALA A 176 -6.74 9.22 21.21
CA ALA A 176 -6.90 10.58 21.72
C ALA A 176 -7.12 10.65 23.24
N GLN A 177 -7.79 9.64 23.80
CA GLN A 177 -7.99 9.54 25.24
C GLN A 177 -6.68 9.25 25.97
N ALA A 178 -5.90 8.27 25.49
CA ALA A 178 -4.57 7.98 26.05
C ALA A 178 -3.65 9.20 25.96
N PHE A 179 -3.72 9.96 24.87
CA PHE A 179 -2.99 11.21 24.72
C PHE A 179 -3.42 12.27 25.73
N ALA A 180 -4.72 12.48 25.92
CA ALA A 180 -5.24 13.44 26.90
C ALA A 180 -4.87 13.07 28.34
N ASP A 181 -4.92 11.78 28.71
CA ASP A 181 -4.51 11.28 30.02
C ASP A 181 -3.00 11.39 30.25
N ALA A 182 -2.18 11.03 29.24
CA ALA A 182 -0.73 11.20 29.29
C ALA A 182 -0.34 12.67 29.47
N THR A 183 -1.06 13.56 28.78
CA THR A 183 -0.82 15.00 28.82
C THR A 183 -1.22 15.64 30.14
N LYS A 184 -2.34 15.22 30.74
CA LYS A 184 -2.73 15.61 32.11
C LYS A 184 -1.72 15.10 33.14
N SER A 185 -1.22 13.87 32.97
CA SER A 185 -0.23 13.26 33.87
C SER A 185 1.16 13.91 33.73
N ALA A 186 1.54 14.32 32.51
CA ALA A 186 2.78 15.05 32.23
C ALA A 186 2.74 16.48 32.79
N GLY A 187 1.61 17.19 32.63
CA GLY A 187 1.40 18.50 33.27
C GLY A 187 1.45 18.42 34.80
N LYS A 188 0.89 17.35 35.38
CA LYS A 188 0.95 17.10 36.83
C LYS A 188 2.35 16.71 37.33
N SER A 189 3.15 16.03 36.50
CA SER A 189 4.55 15.70 36.83
C SER A 189 5.48 16.90 36.74
N ALA A 190 5.22 17.84 35.82
CA ALA A 190 5.96 19.10 35.73
C ALA A 190 5.63 20.07 36.90
N ASP A 191 4.35 20.14 37.30
CA ASP A 191 3.89 20.96 38.43
C ASP A 191 4.32 20.38 39.81
N ALA A 192 4.31 19.04 39.96
CA ALA A 192 4.83 18.36 41.15
C ALA A 192 6.37 18.48 41.29
N ALA A 193 7.11 18.58 40.18
CA ALA A 193 8.56 18.82 40.22
C ALA A 193 8.90 20.28 40.56
N ALA A 194 8.04 21.25 40.20
CA ALA A 194 8.21 22.66 40.52
C ALA A 194 7.84 23.00 41.99
N THR A 195 7.08 22.15 42.67
CA THR A 195 6.63 22.35 44.05
C THR A 195 7.43 21.59 45.11
N LYS A 196 8.47 20.83 44.74
CA LYS A 196 9.43 20.30 45.71
C LYS A 196 10.42 21.43 46.09
N PRO A 197 10.35 22.00 47.31
CA PRO A 197 11.35 22.97 47.72
C PRO A 197 12.71 22.24 47.76
N ALA A 198 13.74 22.87 47.17
CA ALA A 198 15.12 22.54 47.48
C ALA A 198 15.33 22.79 48.98
N GLY A 199 15.14 21.74 49.79
CA GLY A 199 15.03 21.84 51.23
C GLY A 199 16.00 20.91 51.94
N LYS A 200 17.17 21.49 52.25
CA LYS A 200 18.22 21.12 53.23
C LYS A 200 19.01 19.82 53.06
#